data_AF-D6ACN1-F1
#
_entry.id   AF-D6ACN1-F1
#
_cell.length_a   1.000
_cell.length_b   1.000
_cell.length_c   1.000
_cell.angle_alpha   90.00
_cell.angle_beta   90.00
_cell.angle_gamma   90.00
#
_symmetry.space_group_name_H-M   'P 1'
#
loop_
_entity.id
_entity.type
_entity.pdbx_description
1 polymer ?
#
loop_
_entity_poly.entity_id
_entity_poly.type
_entity_poly.pdbx_seq_one_letter_code
_entity_poly.pdbx_strand_id
1 'polypeptide(L)'
;MDASRELAPFVKQYAVLLSTRRQDGTSVGTPVNIAVEGDHAFIRTFSSAWKVERMRNHPRVELAPCTVRGAPTGPRISAHARLLRPGTKENTHAARMLSRKYPIVQGVLVPLAHR
;
A
#
# COMPACT_ATOMS: atom_id res chain seq x y z
N MET A 1 2.77 -20.11 10.50
CA MET A 1 3.31 -18.77 10.80
C MET A 1 2.18 -17.79 10.58
N ASP A 2 1.71 -17.16 11.65
CA ASP A 2 0.51 -16.32 11.67
C ASP A 2 0.79 -15.01 10.94
N ALA A 3 0.32 -14.86 9.69
CA ALA A 3 0.51 -13.65 8.89
C ALA A 3 -0.02 -12.38 9.59
N SER A 4 -0.97 -12.56 10.52
CA SER A 4 -1.46 -11.54 11.45
C SER A 4 -0.36 -10.89 12.31
N ARG A 5 0.67 -11.65 12.72
CA ARG A 5 1.80 -11.12 13.51
C ARG A 5 2.80 -10.34 12.66
N GLU A 6 2.96 -10.69 11.39
CA GLU A 6 3.92 -10.04 10.49
C GLU A 6 3.49 -8.61 10.14
N LEU A 7 2.18 -8.34 10.08
CA LEU A 7 1.64 -7.01 9.81
C LEU A 7 1.39 -6.15 11.07
N ALA A 8 1.52 -6.74 12.26
CA ALA A 8 1.32 -6.03 13.52
C ALA A 8 2.13 -4.71 13.64
N PRO A 9 3.38 -4.60 13.16
CA PRO A 9 4.14 -3.36 13.20
C PRO A 9 3.50 -2.20 12.41
N PHE A 10 2.63 -2.47 11.43
CA PHE A 10 2.03 -1.48 10.54
C PHE A 10 0.64 -1.00 10.99
N VAL A 11 0.01 -1.66 11.96
CA VAL A 11 -1.34 -1.32 12.44
C VAL A 11 -1.42 0.15 12.86
N LYS A 12 -0.44 0.60 13.65
CA LYS A 12 -0.34 1.98 14.17
C LYS A 12 0.37 2.95 13.23
N GLN A 13 0.95 2.48 12.13
CA GLN A 13 1.72 3.35 11.24
C GLN A 13 0.79 4.18 10.36
N TYR A 14 1.17 5.44 10.17
CA TYR A 14 0.51 6.35 9.26
C TYR A 14 0.99 6.14 7.81
N ALA A 15 2.30 5.91 7.64
CA ALA A 15 2.91 5.69 6.34
C ALA A 15 3.81 4.46 6.38
N VAL A 16 3.88 3.76 5.25
CA VAL A 16 4.83 2.70 4.98
C VAL A 16 5.56 2.97 3.68
N LEU A 17 6.83 2.61 3.62
CA LEU A 17 7.60 2.65 2.40
C LEU A 17 7.30 1.37 1.63
N LEU A 18 6.55 1.50 0.53
CA LEU A 18 6.30 0.43 -0.42
C LEU A 18 7.44 0.42 -1.44
N SER A 19 8.28 -0.61 -1.36
CA SER A 19 9.38 -0.82 -2.29
C SER A 19 8.99 -1.85 -3.34
N THR A 20 9.08 -1.45 -4.61
CA THR A 20 8.85 -2.32 -5.76
C THR A 20 10.13 -2.48 -6.56
N ARG A 21 10.40 -3.69 -7.05
CA ARG A 21 11.54 -3.96 -7.91
C ARG A 21 11.19 -3.62 -9.35
N ARG A 22 12.05 -2.84 -10.01
CA ARG A 22 12.00 -2.56 -11.44
C ARG A 22 12.59 -3.74 -12.22
N GLN A 23 12.28 -3.78 -13.51
CA GLN A 23 12.84 -4.80 -14.42
C GLN A 23 14.36 -4.69 -14.56
N ASP A 24 14.92 -3.48 -14.40
CA ASP A 24 16.36 -3.20 -14.32
C ASP A 24 17.02 -3.65 -12.99
N GLY A 25 16.25 -4.23 -12.07
CA GLY A 25 16.73 -4.69 -10.76
C GLY A 25 16.73 -3.64 -9.65
N THR A 26 16.54 -2.35 -9.98
CA THR A 26 16.51 -1.25 -9.01
C THR A 26 15.24 -1.32 -8.15
N SER A 27 15.39 -1.12 -6.84
CA SER A 27 14.24 -1.00 -5.94
C SER A 27 13.85 0.47 -5.78
N VAL A 28 12.57 0.78 -5.99
CA VAL A 28 12.03 2.12 -5.77
C VAL A 28 11.01 2.09 -4.65
N GLY A 29 11.34 2.81 -3.57
CA GLY A 29 10.46 3.04 -2.44
C GLY A 29 9.52 4.22 -2.68
N THR A 30 8.24 4.05 -2.35
CA THR A 30 7.26 5.13 -2.36
C THR A 30 6.53 5.12 -1.01
N PRO A 31 6.50 6.24 -0.26
CA PRO A 31 5.69 6.32 0.96
C PRO A 31 4.22 6.27 0.59
N VAL A 32 3.48 5.37 1.23
CA VAL A 32 2.06 5.15 1.00
C VAL A 32 1.33 4.95 2.32
N ASN A 33 0.04 5.26 2.31
CA ASN A 33 -0.81 5.04 3.46
C ASN A 33 -1.24 3.57 3.54
N ILE A 34 -1.33 3.03 4.75
CA ILE A 34 -1.68 1.63 5.01
C ILE A 34 -2.86 1.50 5.98
N ALA A 35 -3.77 0.59 5.69
CA ALA A 35 -4.76 0.10 6.65
C ALA A 35 -4.58 -1.42 6.79
N VAL A 36 -4.39 -1.89 8.02
CA VAL A 36 -4.22 -3.32 8.31
C VAL A 36 -5.53 -3.86 8.89
N GLU A 37 -5.96 -5.02 8.41
CA GLU A 37 -7.08 -5.79 8.92
C GLU A 37 -6.69 -7.27 8.96
N GLY A 38 -6.52 -7.81 10.16
CA GLY A 38 -6.07 -9.20 10.34
C GLY A 38 -4.72 -9.47 9.66
N ASP A 39 -4.73 -10.39 8.71
CA ASP A 39 -3.60 -10.83 7.88
C ASP A 39 -3.47 -10.05 6.56
N HIS A 40 -4.35 -9.07 6.31
CA HIS A 40 -4.33 -8.25 5.10
C HIS A 40 -3.95 -6.80 5.38
N ALA A 41 -3.24 -6.20 4.43
CA ALA A 41 -2.96 -4.77 4.40
C ALA A 41 -3.48 -4.16 3.11
N PHE A 42 -4.29 -3.11 3.25
CA PHE A 42 -4.82 -2.31 2.15
C PHE A 42 -3.99 -1.05 2.00
N ILE A 43 -3.52 -0.82 0.78
CA ILE A 43 -2.75 0.34 0.38
C ILE A 43 -3.43 0.95 -0.84
N ARG A 44 -3.51 2.28 -0.90
CA ARG A 44 -3.91 2.99 -2.11
C ARG A 44 -2.70 3.73 -2.66
N THR A 45 -2.37 3.44 -3.91
CA THR A 45 -1.30 4.14 -4.64
C THR A 45 -1.92 5.01 -5.72
N PHE A 46 -1.24 6.10 -6.09
CA PHE A 46 -1.58 6.86 -7.27
C PHE A 46 -1.32 6.00 -8.50
N SER A 47 -2.40 5.48 -9.07
CA SER A 47 -2.40 4.70 -10.31
C SER A 47 -1.82 5.53 -11.44
N SER A 48 -0.52 5.43 -11.62
CA SER A 48 0.08 5.62 -12.92
C SER A 48 0.13 4.23 -13.54
N ALA A 49 -0.39 4.07 -14.76
CA ALA A 49 -0.60 2.76 -15.41
C ALA A 49 0.64 1.84 -15.29
N TRP A 50 1.84 2.40 -15.30
CA TRP A 50 3.11 1.69 -15.14
C TRP A 50 3.32 1.00 -13.77
N LYS A 51 2.80 1.53 -12.66
CA LYS A 51 2.93 0.89 -11.32
C LYS A 51 1.97 -0.30 -11.19
N VAL A 52 0.78 -0.17 -11.77
CA VAL A 52 -0.24 -1.21 -11.79
C VAL A 52 0.22 -2.39 -12.66
N GLU A 53 0.74 -2.11 -13.86
CA GLU A 53 1.33 -3.12 -14.74
C GLU A 53 2.51 -3.84 -14.07
N ARG A 54 3.34 -3.09 -13.33
CA ARG A 54 4.51 -3.65 -12.63
C ARG A 54 4.12 -4.55 -11.45
N MET A 55 3.14 -4.18 -10.64
CA MET A 55 2.65 -5.04 -9.54
C MET A 55 1.86 -6.24 -10.06
N ARG A 56 1.23 -6.14 -11.24
CA ARG A 56 0.59 -7.27 -11.91
C ARG A 56 1.61 -8.33 -12.34
N ASN A 57 2.78 -7.92 -12.82
CA ASN A 57 3.84 -8.82 -13.29
C ASN A 57 4.83 -9.25 -12.18
N HIS A 58 5.01 -8.41 -11.15
CA HIS A 58 5.89 -8.67 -10.01
C HIS A 58 5.16 -8.39 -8.69
N PRO A 59 4.39 -9.36 -8.16
CA PRO A 59 3.60 -9.17 -6.95
C PRO A 59 4.45 -9.11 -5.68
N ARG A 60 5.74 -9.48 -5.72
CA ARG A 60 6.63 -9.40 -4.56
C ARG A 60 7.05 -7.95 -4.31
N VAL A 61 6.68 -7.45 -3.13
CA VAL A 61 7.01 -6.09 -2.66
C VAL A 61 7.66 -6.16 -1.29
N GLU A 62 8.37 -5.10 -0.91
CA GLU A 62 8.83 -4.93 0.47
C GLU A 62 8.08 -3.77 1.13
N LEU A 63 7.75 -3.95 2.41
CA LEU A 63 7.10 -2.94 3.24
C LEU A 63 7.99 -2.62 4.44
N ALA A 64 8.18 -1.33 4.72
CA ALA A 64 8.87 -0.86 5.92
C ALA A 64 8.07 0.26 6.58
N PRO A 65 8.04 0.39 7.91
CA PRO A 65 7.49 1.58 8.54
C PRO A 65 8.37 2.78 8.13
N CYS A 66 7.75 3.92 7.85
CA CYS A 66 8.49 5.11 7.46
C CYS A 66 7.84 6.39 7.98
N THR A 67 8.61 7.47 8.00
CA THR A 67 8.06 8.81 8.19
C THR A 67 7.18 9.19 6.99
N VAL A 68 6.35 10.23 7.15
CA VAL A 68 5.54 10.77 6.04
C VAL A 68 6.38 11.24 4.85
N ARG A 69 7.67 11.53 5.06
CA ARG A 69 8.64 11.89 4.01
C ARG A 69 9.31 10.68 3.35
N GLY A 70 8.99 9.46 3.79
CA GLY A 70 9.52 8.22 3.22
C GLY A 70 10.84 7.74 3.82
N ALA A 71 11.31 8.33 4.92
CA ALA A 71 12.49 7.82 5.62
C ALA A 71 12.13 6.54 6.41
N PRO A 72 12.78 5.38 6.16
CA PRO A 72 12.50 4.16 6.90
C PRO A 72 12.76 4.32 8.39
N THR A 73 11.88 3.78 9.23
CA THR A 73 11.97 3.85 10.70
C THR A 73 12.10 2.47 11.35
N GLY A 74 12.18 1.40 10.56
CA GLY A 74 12.22 0.04 11.07
C GLY A 74 12.46 -1.01 9.99
N PRO A 75 12.38 -2.30 10.37
CA PRO A 75 12.72 -3.41 9.48
C PRO A 75 11.76 -3.51 8.29
N ARG A 76 12.28 -4.07 7.20
CA ARG A 76 11.49 -4.37 6.01
C ARG A 76 10.93 -5.78 6.13
N ILE A 77 9.72 -5.98 5.63
CA ILE A 77 9.13 -7.31 5.43
C ILE A 77 8.84 -7.53 3.95
N SER A 78 8.93 -8.77 3.49
CA SER A 78 8.46 -9.16 2.16
C SER A 78 6.96 -9.44 2.21
N ALA A 79 6.22 -8.93 1.23
CA ALA A 79 4.79 -9.14 1.09
C ALA A 79 4.40 -9.39 -0.37
N HIS A 80 3.22 -9.96 -0.56
CA HIS A 80 2.61 -10.14 -1.87
C HIS A 80 1.50 -9.11 -2.10
N ALA A 81 1.71 -8.21 -3.06
CA ALA A 81 0.73 -7.25 -3.50
C ALA A 81 -0.20 -7.89 -4.56
N ARG A 82 -1.50 -7.67 -4.39
CA ARG A 82 -2.52 -8.01 -5.39
C ARG A 82 -3.36 -6.78 -5.69
N LEU A 83 -3.58 -6.52 -6.98
CA LEU A 83 -4.50 -5.48 -7.39
C LEU A 83 -5.95 -5.91 -7.15
N LEU A 84 -6.72 -5.09 -6.45
CA LEU A 84 -8.15 -5.30 -6.28
C LEU A 84 -8.89 -4.87 -7.54
N ARG A 85 -9.83 -5.69 -8.01
CA ARG A 85 -10.65 -5.35 -9.18
C ARG A 85 -11.66 -4.24 -8.80
N PRO A 86 -11.77 -3.16 -9.59
CA PRO A 86 -12.80 -2.14 -9.38
C PRO A 86 -14.20 -2.75 -9.31
N GLY A 87 -15.06 -2.18 -8.47
CA GLY A 87 -16.45 -2.63 -8.30
C GLY A 87 -16.65 -3.89 -7.46
N THR A 88 -15.59 -4.57 -7.02
CA THR A 88 -15.71 -5.72 -6.11
C THR A 88 -15.97 -5.29 -4.67
N LYS A 89 -16.58 -6.18 -3.87
CA LYS A 89 -16.81 -5.95 -2.42
C LYS A 89 -15.51 -5.66 -1.68
N GLU A 90 -14.44 -6.37 -2.02
CA GLU A 90 -13.12 -6.19 -1.43
C GLU A 90 -12.53 -4.80 -1.74
N ASN A 91 -12.68 -4.32 -2.98
CA ASN A 91 -12.25 -2.96 -3.35
C ASN A 91 -13.03 -1.88 -2.56
N THR A 92 -14.34 -2.05 -2.40
CA THR A 92 -15.17 -1.14 -1.60
C THR A 92 -14.78 -1.17 -0.11
N HIS A 93 -14.49 -2.36 0.41
CA HIS A 93 -14.05 -2.55 1.80
C HIS A 93 -12.69 -1.90 2.06
N ALA A 94 -11.71 -2.14 1.19
CA ALA A 94 -10.40 -1.51 1.25
C ALA A 94 -10.49 0.02 1.20
N ALA A 95 -11.33 0.56 0.31
CA ALA A 95 -11.60 1.98 0.23
C ALA A 95 -12.19 2.53 1.54
N ARG A 96 -13.16 1.83 2.13
CA ARG A 96 -13.78 2.20 3.41
C ARG A 96 -12.77 2.20 4.56
N MET A 97 -11.93 1.17 4.64
CA MET A 97 -10.88 1.04 5.67
C MET A 97 -9.89 2.19 5.60
N LEU A 98 -9.42 2.53 4.39
CA LEU A 98 -8.53 3.65 4.18
C LEU A 98 -9.20 4.99 4.44
N SER A 99 -10.47 5.17 4.06
CA SER A 99 -11.20 6.42 4.33
C SER A 99 -11.47 6.68 5.81
N ARG A 100 -11.71 5.61 6.57
CA ARG A 100 -11.85 5.71 8.04
C ARG A 100 -10.54 6.12 8.71
N LYS A 101 -9.41 5.58 8.24
CA LYS A 101 -8.09 5.85 8.83
C LYS A 101 -7.48 7.18 8.33
N TYR A 102 -7.81 7.62 7.12
CA TYR A 102 -7.26 8.83 6.49
C TYR A 102 -8.36 9.73 5.88
N PRO A 103 -9.22 10.35 6.71
CA PRO A 103 -10.35 11.17 6.23
C PRO A 103 -9.92 12.42 5.43
N ILE A 104 -8.74 12.99 5.73
CA ILE A 104 -8.23 14.22 5.08
C ILE A 104 -7.55 13.90 3.73
N VAL A 105 -6.84 12.76 3.62
CA VAL A 105 -6.14 12.36 2.39
C VAL A 105 -7.14 11.96 1.29
N GLN A 106 -8.32 11.45 1.67
CA GLN A 106 -9.43 11.19 0.74
C GLN A 106 -10.12 12.46 0.24
N GLY A 107 -9.84 13.64 0.82
CA GLY A 107 -10.38 14.92 0.37
C GLY A 107 -9.49 15.64 -0.66
N VAL A 108 -8.17 15.44 -0.61
CA VAL A 108 -7.20 16.20 -1.44
C VAL A 108 -6.61 15.38 -2.59
N LEU A 109 -6.70 14.04 -2.52
CA LEU A 109 -5.93 13.14 -3.39
C LEU A 109 -6.75 12.03 -4.06
N VAL A 110 -8.07 12.10 -3.92
CA VAL A 110 -9.04 11.13 -4.43
C VAL A 110 -10.04 11.76 -5.41
N PRO A 111 -10.42 13.05 -5.34
CA PRO A 111 -11.13 13.68 -6.42
C PRO A 111 -10.11 14.30 -7.38
N LEU A 112 -9.98 13.73 -8.57
CA LEU A 112 -9.45 14.30 -9.84
C LEU A 112 -8.59 13.29 -10.61
N ALA A 113 -9.18 12.15 -10.94
CA ALA A 113 -8.88 11.45 -12.18
C ALA A 113 -10.11 10.65 -12.66
N HIS A 114 -11.32 11.18 -12.40
CA HIS A 114 -12.49 10.91 -13.23
C HIS A 114 -12.60 12.05 -14.23
N ARG A 115 -11.77 11.97 -15.27
CA ARG A 115 -12.14 12.34 -16.64
C ARG A 115 -11.25 11.61 -17.62
#